data_AF-A0A7G2CM64-F1
#
_entry.id   AF-A0A7G2CM64-F1
#
_cell.length_a   1.000
_cell.length_b   1.000
_cell.length_c   1.000
_cell.angle_alpha   90.00
_cell.angle_beta   90.00
_cell.angle_gamma   90.00
#
_symmetry.space_group_name_H-M   'P 1'
#
loop_
_entity.id
_entity.type
_entity.pdbx_description
1 polymer ?
#
loop_
_entity_poly.entity_id
_entity_poly.type
_entity_poly.pdbx_seq_one_letter_code
_entity_poly.pdbx_strand_id
1 'polypeptide(L)'
;MPPKKKLPRKGKARQGELDLETAAEERIDAVTAEPLGEKFIEVISPDGTLKLFYNTSTLIRIALHKNGFMQPPHFREPMNPSMIKKIEQIEGKAFSFHEDIHRHDGEEDGAAIVHRHVFFDQIMDEFYLLNPAELFVCPVCYAHYVEHYYIPAHAAGGEPVEYIDDGATPVVDPLQVLNHMLRHPLHPQEEAVDVDEEGEETHPDSVLPLIVFRSAAKLKKHLKLHHDVFVTKVSEEYKLKPMLNTYFFAFNQLNEIKFKEGKLRKKSWR
;
A
#
# COMPACT_ATOMS: atom_id res chain seq x y z
N MET A 1 1.82 -4.68 26.67
CA MET A 1 0.69 -3.80 27.03
C MET A 1 0.92 -2.47 26.35
N PRO A 2 0.01 -2.00 25.48
CA PRO A 2 0.13 -0.68 24.89
C PRO A 2 0.06 0.40 26.00
N PRO A 3 0.75 1.54 25.81
CA PRO A 3 0.84 2.60 26.80
C PRO A 3 -0.53 3.21 27.05
N LYS A 4 -0.83 3.53 28.32
CA LYS A 4 -2.13 4.08 28.74
C LYS A 4 -2.39 5.50 28.22
N LYS A 5 -1.38 6.19 27.70
CA LYS A 5 -1.46 7.57 27.19
C LYS A 5 -0.68 7.68 25.87
N LYS A 6 -1.32 8.20 24.83
CA LYS A 6 -0.68 8.53 23.55
C LYS A 6 0.34 9.68 23.76
N LEU A 7 1.50 9.58 23.13
CA LEU A 7 2.48 10.66 23.15
C LEU A 7 2.13 11.74 22.12
N PRO A 8 2.29 13.03 22.44
CA PRO A 8 2.18 14.09 21.44
C PRO A 8 3.35 14.06 20.46
N ARG A 9 3.17 14.67 19.29
CA ARG A 9 4.27 14.98 18.36
C ARG A 9 5.19 16.02 18.96
N LYS A 10 6.46 16.07 18.55
CA LYS A 10 7.47 17.02 19.04
C LYS A 10 7.00 18.48 18.96
N GLY A 11 6.29 18.86 17.89
CA GLY A 11 5.73 20.21 17.73
C GLY A 11 4.50 20.52 18.60
N LYS A 12 3.90 19.52 19.24
CA LYS A 12 2.71 19.63 20.11
C LYS A 12 3.01 19.26 21.57
N ALA A 13 4.18 18.71 21.85
CA ALA A 13 4.61 18.33 23.18
C ALA A 13 4.87 19.58 24.03
N ARG A 14 4.46 19.55 25.30
CA ARG A 14 4.85 20.59 26.25
C ARG A 14 6.32 20.43 26.59
N GLN A 15 6.97 21.52 27.00
CA GLN A 15 8.37 21.48 27.42
C GLN A 15 8.56 20.45 28.55
N GLY A 16 9.42 19.45 28.31
CA GLY A 16 9.68 18.35 29.24
C GLY A 16 8.71 17.17 29.16
N GLU A 17 7.70 17.21 28.30
CA GLU A 17 6.85 16.04 27.97
C GLU A 17 7.56 15.16 26.93
N LEU A 18 7.58 13.85 27.15
CA LEU A 18 8.10 12.90 26.18
C LEU A 18 7.25 12.95 24.90
N ASP A 19 7.89 13.20 23.76
CA ASP A 19 7.24 13.19 22.46
C ASP A 19 7.47 11.85 21.72
N LEU A 20 6.66 11.62 20.69
CA LEU A 20 6.65 10.37 19.94
C LEU A 20 7.96 10.17 19.13
N GLU A 21 8.56 11.25 18.61
CA GLU A 21 9.84 11.23 17.91
C GLU A 21 10.97 10.80 18.83
N THR A 22 11.09 11.44 20.00
CA THR A 22 12.07 11.07 21.01
C THR A 22 11.87 9.65 21.52
N ALA A 23 10.62 9.18 21.66
CA ALA A 23 10.33 7.82 22.07
C ALA A 23 10.67 6.78 20.98
N ALA A 24 10.46 7.09 19.70
CA ALA A 24 10.85 6.22 18.59
C ALA A 24 12.38 6.15 18.43
N GLU A 25 13.07 7.26 18.69
CA GLU A 25 14.54 7.34 18.68
C GLU A 25 15.22 6.59 19.84
N GLU A 26 14.46 5.93 20.71
CA GLU A 26 15.02 5.05 21.73
C GLU A 26 15.90 3.97 21.06
N ARG A 27 17.13 3.81 21.56
CA ARG A 27 18.12 2.89 20.98
C ARG A 27 17.84 1.42 21.34
N ILE A 28 16.65 0.96 20.96
CA ILE A 28 16.17 -0.42 21.14
C ILE A 28 15.68 -1.00 19.81
N ASP A 29 15.71 -2.32 19.71
CA ASP A 29 15.13 -3.07 18.60
C ASP A 29 13.60 -3.01 18.66
N ALA A 30 12.95 -2.58 17.58
CA ALA A 30 11.50 -2.38 17.56
C ALA A 30 10.69 -3.68 17.73
N VAL A 31 11.26 -4.82 17.35
CA VAL A 31 10.62 -6.14 17.45
C VAL A 31 10.85 -6.75 18.83
N THR A 32 12.09 -6.76 19.32
CA THR A 32 12.43 -7.45 20.58
C THR A 32 12.36 -6.57 21.82
N ALA A 33 12.41 -5.24 21.65
CA ALA A 33 12.63 -4.25 22.71
C ALA A 33 13.95 -4.44 23.48
N GLU A 34 14.90 -5.18 22.89
CA GLU A 34 16.25 -5.31 23.43
C GLU A 34 17.11 -4.11 23.02
N PRO A 35 18.17 -3.76 23.78
CA PRO A 35 19.11 -2.73 23.38
C PRO A 35 19.70 -2.99 21.98
N LEU A 36 19.98 -1.92 21.24
CA LEU A 36 20.68 -2.06 19.96
C LEU A 36 22.10 -2.56 20.17
N GLY A 37 22.45 -3.59 19.42
CA GLY A 37 23.82 -4.09 19.32
C GLY A 37 24.69 -3.19 18.42
N GLU A 38 25.89 -3.68 18.10
CA GLU A 38 26.80 -3.01 17.16
C GLU A 38 26.29 -3.03 15.71
N LYS A 39 25.47 -4.03 15.38
CA LYS A 39 24.93 -4.27 14.04
C LYS A 39 23.42 -4.04 14.01
N PHE A 40 23.00 -2.94 13.41
CA PHE A 40 21.59 -2.58 13.31
C PHE A 40 21.29 -1.78 12.04
N ILE A 41 20.03 -1.77 11.66
CA ILE A 41 19.47 -0.95 10.59
C ILE A 41 18.57 0.11 11.20
N GLU A 42 18.70 1.34 10.71
CA GLU A 42 17.75 2.44 10.92
C GLU A 42 16.75 2.46 9.77
N VAL A 43 15.47 2.44 10.11
CA VAL A 43 14.33 2.59 9.20
C VAL A 43 13.67 3.92 9.52
N ILE A 44 13.65 4.81 8.54
CA ILE A 44 13.11 6.16 8.68
C ILE A 44 11.68 6.17 8.14
N SER A 45 10.76 6.85 8.83
CA SER A 45 9.39 7.01 8.35
C SER A 45 9.36 7.79 7.03
N PRO A 46 8.28 7.64 6.23
CA PRO A 46 8.15 8.34 4.94
C PRO A 46 8.24 9.87 5.03
N ASP A 47 7.91 10.45 6.19
CA ASP A 47 7.99 11.89 6.43
C ASP A 47 9.35 12.35 6.97
N GLY A 48 10.32 11.43 7.13
CA GLY A 48 11.68 11.72 7.59
C GLY A 48 11.83 11.94 9.10
N THR A 49 10.74 11.87 9.88
CA THR A 49 10.75 12.34 11.27
C THR A 49 10.95 11.26 12.33
N LEU A 50 10.48 10.03 12.09
CA LEU A 50 10.62 8.92 13.02
C LEU A 50 11.67 7.94 12.54
N LYS A 51 12.38 7.38 13.51
CA LYS A 51 13.43 6.39 13.30
C LYS A 51 13.07 5.17 14.12
N LEU A 52 12.99 4.02 13.48
CA LEU A 52 12.88 2.73 14.13
C LEU A 52 14.17 1.95 13.87
N PHE A 53 14.63 1.23 14.88
CA PHE A 53 15.86 0.46 14.79
C PHE A 53 15.60 -1.03 14.89
N TYR A 54 16.37 -1.80 14.13
CA TYR A 54 16.27 -3.25 14.08
C TYR A 54 17.67 -3.84 14.13
N ASN A 55 17.96 -4.71 15.10
CA ASN A 55 19.19 -5.48 15.10
C ASN A 55 19.21 -6.38 13.86
N THR A 56 20.34 -6.48 13.19
CA THR A 56 20.47 -7.34 12.00
C THR A 56 20.20 -8.81 12.36
N SER A 57 20.55 -9.25 13.57
CA SER A 57 20.22 -10.57 14.10
C SER A 57 18.71 -10.83 14.14
N THR A 58 17.91 -9.84 14.50
CA THR A 58 16.44 -9.89 14.47
C THR A 58 15.93 -10.05 13.04
N LEU A 59 16.43 -9.23 12.11
CA LEU A 59 16.05 -9.28 10.69
C LEU A 59 16.39 -10.63 10.05
N ILE A 60 17.57 -11.18 10.34
CA ILE A 60 18.00 -12.50 9.86
C ILE A 60 17.11 -13.60 10.44
N ARG A 61 16.78 -13.55 11.73
CA ARG A 61 15.89 -14.55 12.36
C ARG A 61 14.50 -14.54 11.72
N ILE A 62 13.96 -13.35 11.45
CA ILE A 62 12.70 -13.18 10.69
C ILE A 62 12.86 -13.79 9.30
N ALA A 63 13.95 -13.49 8.60
CA ALA A 63 14.17 -13.96 7.25
C ALA A 63 14.28 -15.50 7.15
N LEU A 64 14.95 -16.14 8.11
CA LEU A 64 15.01 -17.59 8.21
C LEU A 64 13.62 -18.21 8.42
N HIS A 65 12.77 -17.58 9.23
CA HIS A 65 11.41 -18.06 9.47
C HIS A 65 10.49 -17.84 8.26
N LYS A 66 10.63 -16.71 7.56
CA LYS A 66 9.80 -16.32 6.42
C LYS A 66 10.34 -16.84 5.07
N ASN A 67 11.49 -17.51 5.07
CA ASN A 67 12.22 -17.95 3.88
C ASN A 67 12.60 -16.80 2.94
N GLY A 68 12.99 -15.66 3.50
CA GLY A 68 13.34 -14.46 2.75
C GLY A 68 13.31 -13.21 3.61
N PHE A 69 14.11 -12.19 3.27
CA PHE A 69 14.07 -10.91 3.97
C PHE A 69 12.73 -10.20 3.71
N MET A 70 12.08 -9.78 4.80
CA MET A 70 10.81 -9.06 4.76
C MET A 70 11.02 -7.59 5.14
N GLN A 71 10.32 -6.67 4.46
CA GLN A 71 10.48 -5.22 4.58
C GLN A 71 9.92 -4.70 5.92
N PRO A 72 10.76 -4.19 6.85
CA PRO A 72 10.26 -3.46 8.02
C PRO A 72 9.60 -2.14 7.61
N PRO A 73 8.69 -1.58 8.44
CA PRO A 73 8.29 -2.07 9.77
C PRO A 73 7.15 -3.12 9.75
N HIS A 74 6.48 -3.33 8.61
CA HIS A 74 5.30 -4.21 8.53
C HIS A 74 5.64 -5.68 8.33
N PHE A 75 6.79 -5.99 7.72
CA PHE A 75 7.24 -7.34 7.35
C PHE A 75 6.22 -8.13 6.49
N ARG A 76 5.49 -7.41 5.63
CA ARG A 76 4.46 -7.99 4.74
C ARG A 76 4.95 -8.24 3.32
N GLU A 77 5.97 -7.50 2.91
CA GLU A 77 6.49 -7.45 1.54
C GLU A 77 7.95 -7.92 1.52
N PRO A 78 8.47 -8.43 0.39
CA PRO A 78 9.89 -8.66 0.23
C PRO A 78 10.69 -7.37 0.51
N MET A 79 11.82 -7.51 1.18
CA MET A 79 12.70 -6.39 1.49
C MET A 79 13.36 -5.82 0.23
N ASN A 80 13.46 -4.49 0.15
CA ASN A 80 14.12 -3.84 -0.98
C ASN A 80 15.60 -4.29 -1.13
N PRO A 81 16.10 -4.51 -2.36
CA PRO A 81 17.46 -5.01 -2.58
C PRO A 81 18.57 -4.13 -1.98
N SER A 82 18.36 -2.82 -1.93
CA SER A 82 19.32 -1.87 -1.33
C SER A 82 19.48 -2.11 0.18
N MET A 83 18.39 -2.41 0.88
CA MET A 83 18.40 -2.70 2.31
C MET A 83 19.03 -4.07 2.59
N ILE A 84 18.76 -5.07 1.74
CA ILE A 84 19.42 -6.39 1.84
C ILE A 84 20.93 -6.23 1.70
N LYS A 85 21.40 -5.52 0.68
CA LYS A 85 22.84 -5.22 0.51
C LYS A 85 23.44 -4.53 1.73
N LYS A 86 22.70 -3.61 2.35
CA LYS A 86 23.14 -2.94 3.58
C LYS A 86 23.29 -3.92 4.75
N ILE A 87 22.36 -4.85 4.93
CA ILE A 87 22.45 -5.91 5.94
C ILE A 87 23.66 -6.81 5.67
N GLU A 88 23.87 -7.21 4.41
CA GLU A 88 25.01 -8.04 3.99
C GLU A 88 26.34 -7.36 4.29
N GLN A 89 26.45 -6.06 4.01
CA GLN A 89 27.64 -5.24 4.32
C GLN A 89 27.90 -5.17 5.82
N ILE A 90 26.87 -4.94 6.63
CA ILE A 90 26.99 -4.90 8.10
C ILE A 90 27.40 -6.26 8.66
N GLU A 91 26.88 -7.35 8.08
CA GLU A 91 27.19 -8.70 8.53
C GLU A 91 28.50 -9.26 7.98
N GLY A 92 29.00 -8.71 6.88
CA GLY A 92 30.19 -9.20 6.18
C GLY A 92 29.96 -10.51 5.42
N LYS A 93 28.70 -10.80 5.03
CA LYS A 93 28.33 -12.04 4.31
C LYS A 93 27.10 -11.83 3.44
N ALA A 94 27.03 -12.55 2.33
CA ALA A 94 25.84 -12.60 1.48
C ALA A 94 24.81 -13.61 2.02
N PHE A 95 23.53 -13.39 1.74
CA PHE A 95 22.45 -14.30 2.10
C PHE A 95 21.74 -14.79 0.84
N SER A 96 21.45 -16.09 0.79
CA SER A 96 20.60 -16.69 -0.23
C SER A 96 19.54 -17.57 0.44
N PHE A 97 18.29 -17.40 0.03
CA PHE A 97 17.16 -18.20 0.48
C PHE A 97 16.73 -19.04 -0.72
N HIS A 98 16.62 -20.36 -0.53
CA HIS A 98 16.15 -21.24 -1.58
C HIS A 98 14.63 -21.33 -1.48
N GLU A 99 13.93 -21.14 -2.60
CA GLU A 99 12.50 -21.42 -2.65
C GLU A 99 12.29 -22.93 -2.54
N ASP A 100 11.75 -23.39 -1.40
CA ASP A 100 11.19 -24.74 -1.35
C ASP A 100 9.92 -24.74 -2.22
N ILE A 101 9.98 -25.45 -3.35
CA ILE A 101 8.94 -25.58 -4.40
C ILE A 101 7.64 -26.26 -3.86
N HIS A 102 7.54 -26.50 -2.56
CA HIS A 102 6.47 -27.26 -1.90
C HIS A 102 5.67 -26.49 -0.83
N ARG A 103 5.58 -25.16 -0.91
CA ARG A 103 4.52 -24.45 -0.16
C ARG A 103 3.25 -24.39 -0.98
N HIS A 104 2.35 -25.34 -0.66
CA HIS A 104 0.94 -25.34 -1.04
C HIS A 104 0.31 -23.96 -0.79
N ASP A 105 -0.39 -23.45 -1.80
CA ASP A 105 -1.38 -22.38 -1.66
C ASP A 105 -2.31 -22.70 -0.47
N GLY A 106 -2.34 -21.84 0.55
CA GLY A 106 -3.48 -21.79 1.47
C GLY A 106 -3.22 -21.77 2.98
N GLU A 107 -1.98 -21.93 3.47
CA GLU A 107 -1.69 -21.72 4.90
C GLU A 107 -0.80 -20.51 5.12
N GLU A 108 -1.45 -19.40 5.44
CA GLU A 108 -0.88 -18.18 6.01
C GLU A 108 -0.34 -18.45 7.43
N ASP A 109 0.42 -19.54 7.65
CA ASP A 109 1.06 -19.86 8.94
C ASP A 109 2.37 -19.07 9.11
N GLY A 110 2.29 -17.79 8.79
CA GLY A 110 3.37 -16.86 8.96
C GLY A 110 3.20 -16.15 10.30
N ALA A 111 3.51 -16.81 11.42
CA ALA A 111 3.50 -16.24 12.78
C ALA A 111 3.69 -14.71 12.75
N ALA A 112 2.65 -13.98 13.14
CA ALA A 112 2.64 -12.52 13.08
C ALA A 112 3.83 -11.99 13.88
N ILE A 113 4.65 -11.14 13.24
CA ILE A 113 5.82 -10.54 13.90
C ILE A 113 5.28 -9.51 14.89
N VAL A 114 5.33 -9.87 16.17
CA VAL A 114 4.87 -9.00 17.26
C VAL A 114 5.98 -8.04 17.62
N HIS A 115 5.68 -6.75 17.47
CA HIS A 115 6.57 -5.69 17.90
C HIS A 115 6.42 -5.44 19.39
N ARG A 116 7.55 -5.32 20.10
CA ARG A 116 7.57 -5.10 21.55
C ARG A 116 7.84 -3.66 21.94
N HIS A 117 8.21 -2.80 21.00
CA HIS A 117 8.37 -1.38 21.26
C HIS A 117 7.06 -0.78 21.78
N VAL A 118 7.11 -0.10 22.93
CA VAL A 118 5.91 0.29 23.70
C VAL A 118 4.98 1.17 22.88
N PHE A 119 5.52 2.12 22.11
CA PHE A 119 4.75 3.02 21.27
C PHE A 119 4.60 2.53 19.82
N PHE A 120 4.93 1.26 19.52
CA PHE A 120 4.94 0.77 18.15
C PHE A 120 3.59 1.00 17.45
N ASP A 121 2.48 0.58 18.05
CA ASP A 121 1.15 0.75 17.43
C ASP A 121 0.83 2.22 17.15
N GLN A 122 1.21 3.14 18.05
CA GLN A 122 1.01 4.57 17.83
C GLN A 122 1.92 5.11 16.72
N ILE A 123 3.18 4.67 16.66
CA ILE A 123 4.13 5.00 15.59
C ILE A 123 3.59 4.49 14.25
N MET A 124 3.03 3.28 14.24
CA MET A 124 2.41 2.72 13.07
C MET A 124 1.20 3.56 12.65
N ASP A 125 0.24 3.81 13.54
CA ASP A 125 -0.97 4.61 13.28
C ASP A 125 -0.68 5.99 12.68
N GLU A 126 0.38 6.65 13.15
CA GLU A 126 0.68 8.03 12.78
C GLU A 126 1.58 8.13 11.51
N PHE A 127 2.40 7.11 11.21
CA PHE A 127 3.46 7.22 10.18
C PHE A 127 3.50 6.11 9.12
N TYR A 128 3.06 4.89 9.44
CA TYR A 128 3.32 3.71 8.62
C TYR A 128 2.10 2.90 8.24
N LEU A 129 1.08 2.86 9.09
CA LEU A 129 -0.26 2.89 8.56
C LEU A 129 -0.26 4.16 7.73
N LEU A 130 -0.75 4.04 6.49
CA LEU A 130 -1.36 5.21 5.88
C LEU A 130 -2.12 5.86 7.05
N ASN A 131 -1.69 7.05 7.47
CA ASN A 131 -2.62 8.04 7.98
C ASN A 131 -3.89 7.82 7.12
N PRO A 132 -5.12 8.06 7.55
CA PRO A 132 -6.16 8.27 6.55
C PRO A 132 -5.82 9.45 5.59
N ALA A 133 -4.53 9.74 5.25
CA ALA A 133 -3.99 9.85 3.90
C ALA A 133 -4.97 9.31 2.89
N GLU A 134 -5.86 10.22 2.64
CA GLU A 134 -6.72 10.35 1.52
C GLU A 134 -5.85 10.18 0.28
N LEU A 135 -5.85 8.97 -0.25
CA LEU A 135 -5.31 8.75 -1.58
C LEU A 135 -6.21 9.48 -2.55
N PHE A 136 -5.58 10.10 -3.52
CA PHE A 136 -6.25 10.77 -4.61
C PHE A 136 -6.20 9.88 -5.83
N VAL A 137 -7.19 9.97 -6.69
CA VAL A 137 -7.27 9.23 -7.94
C VAL A 137 -7.69 10.19 -9.03
N CYS A 138 -7.08 10.06 -10.22
CA CYS A 138 -7.60 10.73 -11.40
C CYS A 138 -8.78 9.90 -11.94
N PRO A 139 -10.04 10.38 -11.84
CA PRO A 139 -11.20 9.61 -12.28
C PRO A 139 -11.19 9.36 -13.80
N VAL A 140 -10.63 10.30 -14.58
CA VAL A 140 -10.51 10.17 -16.03
C VAL A 140 -9.54 9.06 -16.42
N CYS A 141 -8.33 9.06 -15.86
CA CYS A 141 -7.35 7.99 -16.10
C CYS A 141 -7.83 6.64 -15.58
N TYR A 142 -8.50 6.61 -14.43
CA TYR A 142 -9.05 5.36 -13.89
C TYR A 142 -10.12 4.78 -14.82
N ALA A 143 -11.08 5.59 -15.27
CA ALA A 143 -12.12 5.16 -16.20
C ALA A 143 -11.51 4.67 -17.53
N HIS A 144 -10.58 5.45 -18.10
CA HIS A 144 -9.86 5.06 -19.31
C HIS A 144 -9.12 3.72 -19.14
N TYR A 145 -8.46 3.51 -17.99
CA TYR A 145 -7.76 2.25 -17.71
C TYR A 145 -8.74 1.08 -17.62
N VAL A 146 -9.86 1.27 -16.92
CA VAL A 146 -10.90 0.24 -16.79
C VAL A 146 -11.40 -0.17 -18.18
N GLU A 147 -11.76 0.80 -19.01
CA GLU A 147 -12.35 0.58 -20.33
C GLU A 147 -11.38 -0.06 -21.33
N HIS A 148 -10.14 0.42 -21.39
CA HIS A 148 -9.22 0.04 -22.46
C HIS A 148 -8.20 -1.04 -22.08
N TYR A 149 -7.98 -1.32 -20.80
CA TYR A 149 -6.97 -2.28 -20.35
C TYR A 149 -7.58 -3.38 -19.50
N TYR A 150 -8.31 -3.03 -18.44
CA TYR A 150 -8.83 -4.02 -17.51
C TYR A 150 -9.96 -4.86 -18.12
N ILE A 151 -11.03 -4.25 -18.64
CA ILE A 151 -12.18 -4.97 -19.21
C ILE A 151 -11.74 -5.90 -20.35
N PRO A 152 -10.91 -5.48 -21.33
CA PRO A 152 -10.42 -6.36 -22.38
C PRO A 152 -9.60 -7.54 -21.85
N ALA A 153 -8.71 -7.31 -20.88
CA ALA A 153 -7.91 -8.37 -20.27
C ALA A 153 -8.78 -9.39 -19.50
N HIS A 154 -9.78 -8.91 -18.78
CA HIS A 154 -10.72 -9.74 -18.03
C HIS A 154 -11.59 -10.60 -18.96
N ALA A 155 -12.09 -9.99 -20.04
CA ALA A 155 -12.87 -10.70 -21.06
C ALA A 155 -12.05 -11.77 -21.79
N ALA A 156 -10.76 -11.50 -22.08
CA ALA A 156 -9.85 -12.48 -22.65
C ALA A 156 -9.57 -13.67 -21.71
N GLY A 157 -9.67 -13.46 -20.39
CA GLY A 157 -9.58 -14.51 -19.36
C GLY A 157 -10.81 -15.41 -19.24
N GLY A 158 -11.87 -15.17 -20.02
CA GLY A 158 -13.08 -15.99 -20.02
C GLY A 158 -14.14 -15.58 -19.01
N GLU A 159 -13.96 -14.45 -18.31
CA GLU A 159 -14.93 -13.90 -17.38
C GLU A 159 -15.54 -12.61 -17.95
N PRO A 160 -16.74 -12.68 -18.56
CA PRO A 160 -17.37 -11.50 -19.16
C PRO A 160 -17.77 -10.48 -18.07
N VAL A 161 -17.48 -9.21 -18.32
CA VAL A 161 -17.90 -8.10 -17.45
C VAL A 161 -19.40 -7.88 -17.61
N GLU A 162 -20.09 -7.77 -16.49
CA GLU A 162 -21.52 -7.46 -16.47
C GLU A 162 -21.75 -5.96 -16.44
N TYR A 163 -22.92 -5.52 -16.92
CA TYR A 163 -23.27 -4.10 -17.02
C TYR A 163 -24.63 -3.82 -16.39
N ILE A 164 -24.76 -2.64 -15.79
CA ILE A 164 -26.02 -2.06 -15.31
C ILE A 164 -26.40 -0.84 -16.15
N ASP A 165 -27.56 -0.23 -15.88
CA ASP A 165 -28.10 0.94 -16.58
C ASP A 165 -28.17 0.73 -18.10
N ASP A 166 -28.86 -0.32 -18.53
CA ASP A 166 -29.05 -0.69 -19.95
C ASP A 166 -27.74 -0.86 -20.74
N GLY A 167 -26.68 -1.31 -20.06
CA GLY A 167 -25.39 -1.58 -20.68
C GLY A 167 -24.38 -0.43 -20.59
N ALA A 168 -24.74 0.68 -19.93
CA ALA A 168 -23.88 1.87 -19.86
C ALA A 168 -22.77 1.76 -18.81
N THR A 169 -23.00 1.06 -17.70
CA THR A 169 -22.08 1.07 -16.55
C THR A 169 -21.50 -0.33 -16.31
N PRO A 170 -20.18 -0.55 -16.51
CA PRO A 170 -19.56 -1.83 -16.20
C PRO A 170 -19.50 -2.06 -14.69
N VAL A 171 -19.82 -3.28 -14.28
CA VAL A 171 -19.72 -3.72 -12.89
C VAL A 171 -18.38 -4.43 -12.71
N VAL A 172 -17.44 -3.72 -12.10
CA VAL A 172 -16.08 -4.23 -11.82
C VAL A 172 -15.79 -4.19 -10.33
N ASP A 173 -15.03 -5.15 -9.83
CA ASP A 173 -14.47 -5.08 -8.48
C ASP A 173 -13.30 -4.09 -8.50
N PRO A 174 -13.42 -2.93 -7.82
CA PRO A 174 -12.39 -1.92 -7.92
C PRO A 174 -11.06 -2.35 -7.26
N LEU A 175 -11.07 -3.33 -6.34
CA LEU A 175 -9.83 -3.88 -5.79
C LEU A 175 -9.09 -4.76 -6.81
N GLN A 176 -9.82 -5.47 -7.65
CA GLN A 176 -9.22 -6.23 -8.75
C GLN A 176 -8.63 -5.32 -9.81
N VAL A 177 -9.30 -4.20 -10.12
CA VAL A 177 -8.77 -3.17 -11.03
C VAL A 177 -7.45 -2.60 -10.49
N LEU A 178 -7.40 -2.21 -9.21
CA LEU A 178 -6.18 -1.67 -8.59
C LEU A 178 -5.05 -2.71 -8.55
N ASN A 179 -5.36 -3.97 -8.24
CA ASN A 179 -4.38 -5.06 -8.27
C ASN A 179 -3.87 -5.33 -9.70
N HIS A 180 -4.73 -5.21 -10.71
CA HIS A 180 -4.33 -5.32 -12.10
C HIS A 180 -3.37 -4.17 -12.49
N MET A 181 -3.69 -2.92 -12.11
CA MET A 181 -2.80 -1.77 -12.33
C MET A 181 -1.43 -1.95 -11.66
N LEU A 182 -1.39 -2.55 -10.47
CA LEU A 182 -0.16 -2.80 -9.72
C LEU A 182 0.73 -3.86 -10.39
N ARG A 183 0.12 -4.86 -11.01
CA ARG A 183 0.84 -5.98 -11.65
C ARG A 183 1.13 -5.75 -13.13
N HIS A 184 0.53 -4.73 -13.74
CA HIS A 184 0.74 -4.41 -15.14
C HIS A 184 1.94 -3.48 -15.30
N PRO A 185 3.05 -3.96 -15.90
CA PRO A 185 4.23 -3.11 -16.13
C PRO A 185 3.91 -2.02 -17.15
N LEU A 186 4.59 -0.88 -17.02
CA LEU A 186 4.60 0.13 -18.07
C LEU A 186 5.36 -0.40 -19.28
N HIS A 187 4.78 -0.25 -20.48
CA HIS A 187 5.53 -0.52 -21.70
C HIS A 187 6.68 0.50 -21.84
N PRO A 188 7.85 0.14 -22.43
CA PRO A 188 9.04 1.00 -22.49
C PRO A 188 8.91 2.32 -23.29
N GLN A 189 7.70 2.75 -23.65
CA GLN A 189 7.47 3.92 -24.51
C GLN A 189 6.56 4.99 -23.90
N GLU A 190 6.06 4.82 -22.67
CA GLU A 190 5.31 5.87 -21.98
C GLU A 190 6.23 6.63 -21.02
N GLU A 191 6.87 7.67 -21.55
CA GLU A 191 7.71 8.62 -20.79
C GLU A 191 6.86 9.40 -19.78
N ALA A 192 6.79 8.92 -18.54
CA ALA A 192 6.45 9.76 -17.38
C ALA A 192 7.76 10.10 -16.65
N VAL A 193 8.31 11.27 -16.97
CA VAL A 193 9.44 11.86 -16.24
C VAL A 193 8.87 12.64 -15.06
N ASP A 194 8.81 12.01 -13.89
CA ASP A 194 8.70 12.74 -12.61
C ASP A 194 10.10 12.86 -12.00
N VAL A 195 10.73 14.01 -12.21
CA VAL A 195 11.83 14.47 -11.36
C VAL A 195 11.19 14.98 -10.08
N ASP A 196 11.22 14.20 -9.00
CA ASP A 196 10.94 14.72 -7.67
C ASP A 196 12.05 15.74 -7.30
N GLU A 197 11.70 16.84 -6.62
CA GLU A 197 12.64 17.90 -6.20
C GLU A 197 13.73 17.41 -5.20
N GLU A 198 13.78 16.11 -4.90
CA GLU A 198 14.81 15.43 -4.11
C GLU A 198 15.69 14.45 -4.93
N GLY A 199 15.71 14.56 -6.27
CA GLY A 199 16.81 14.03 -7.08
C GLY A 199 16.91 12.49 -7.20
N GLU A 200 15.85 11.73 -6.95
CA GLU A 200 15.77 10.32 -7.36
C GLU A 200 14.74 10.12 -8.47
N GLU A 201 15.23 9.72 -9.65
CA GLU A 201 14.41 9.24 -10.77
C GLU A 201 13.77 7.91 -10.37
N THR A 202 12.52 7.95 -9.91
CA THR A 202 11.72 6.73 -9.67
C THR A 202 10.76 6.54 -10.83
N HIS A 203 11.18 5.79 -11.85
CA HIS A 203 10.23 5.27 -12.83
C HIS A 203 9.29 4.30 -12.11
N PRO A 204 7.96 4.52 -12.19
CA PRO A 204 7.04 3.61 -11.55
C PRO A 204 7.05 2.25 -12.28
N ASP A 205 7.30 1.16 -11.56
CA ASP A 205 7.31 -0.20 -12.13
C ASP A 205 5.91 -0.69 -12.59
N SER A 206 4.86 0.13 -12.36
CA SER A 206 3.46 -0.23 -12.62
C SER A 206 2.64 1.01 -13.00
N VAL A 207 1.43 0.78 -13.50
CA VAL A 207 0.51 1.87 -13.91
C VAL A 207 -0.11 2.59 -12.71
N LEU A 208 -0.22 1.92 -11.57
CA LEU A 208 -0.93 2.43 -10.39
C LEU A 208 -0.47 3.84 -9.93
N PRO A 209 0.83 4.15 -9.81
CA PRO A 209 1.31 5.47 -9.38
C PRO A 209 1.04 6.60 -10.37
N LEU A 210 0.71 6.29 -11.64
CA LEU A 210 0.32 7.28 -12.65
C LEU A 210 -1.14 7.72 -12.51
N ILE A 211 -1.95 6.94 -11.79
CA ILE A 211 -3.40 7.16 -11.67
C ILE A 211 -3.80 7.49 -10.23
N VAL A 212 -3.10 6.92 -9.24
CA VAL A 212 -3.36 7.09 -7.81
C VAL A 212 -2.20 7.83 -7.14
N PHE A 213 -2.53 8.92 -6.44
CA PHE A 213 -1.57 9.86 -5.90
C PHE A 213 -1.65 9.95 -4.37
N ARG A 214 -0.48 10.07 -3.73
CA ARG A 214 -0.38 10.25 -2.28
C ARG A 214 -0.70 11.68 -1.81
N SER A 215 -0.75 12.66 -2.72
CA SER A 215 -1.04 14.05 -2.36
C SER A 215 -1.89 14.78 -3.40
N ALA A 216 -2.70 15.73 -2.92
CA ALA A 216 -3.49 16.60 -3.77
C ALA A 216 -2.63 17.45 -4.72
N ALA A 217 -1.39 17.78 -4.33
CA ALA A 217 -0.47 18.52 -5.17
C ALA A 217 -0.03 17.70 -6.40
N LYS A 218 0.31 16.41 -6.21
CA LYS A 218 0.66 15.50 -7.30
C LYS A 218 -0.53 15.29 -8.25
N LEU A 219 -1.74 15.09 -7.72
CA LEU A 219 -2.95 15.03 -8.55
C LEU A 219 -3.16 16.32 -9.36
N LYS A 220 -3.05 17.50 -8.75
CA LYS A 220 -3.24 18.78 -9.48
C LYS A 220 -2.22 18.97 -10.59
N LYS A 221 -0.96 18.58 -10.35
CA LYS A 221 0.10 18.58 -11.36
C LYS A 221 -0.27 17.65 -12.52
N HIS A 222 -0.71 16.42 -12.21
CA HIS A 222 -1.21 15.47 -13.20
C HIS A 222 -2.36 16.03 -14.03
N LEU A 223 -3.42 16.54 -13.38
CA LEU A 223 -4.57 17.12 -14.06
C LEU A 223 -4.18 18.26 -15.00
N LYS A 224 -3.25 19.12 -14.58
CA LYS A 224 -2.76 20.21 -15.41
C LYS A 224 -1.94 19.71 -16.60
N LEU A 225 -1.01 18.78 -16.40
CA LEU A 225 -0.08 18.36 -17.44
C LEU A 225 -0.71 17.36 -18.42
N HIS A 226 -1.47 16.40 -17.90
CA HIS A 226 -2.01 15.30 -18.68
C HIS A 226 -3.41 15.59 -19.24
N HIS A 227 -4.20 16.44 -18.56
CA HIS A 227 -5.58 16.73 -18.98
C HIS A 227 -5.84 18.22 -19.28
N ASP A 228 -4.85 19.10 -19.13
CA ASP A 228 -5.02 20.57 -19.22
C ASP A 228 -6.13 21.11 -18.29
N VAL A 229 -6.35 20.44 -17.15
CA VAL A 229 -7.36 20.79 -16.15
C VAL A 229 -6.72 21.48 -14.96
N PHE A 230 -7.13 22.72 -14.68
CA PHE A 230 -6.67 23.48 -13.52
C PHE A 230 -7.65 23.38 -12.35
N VAL A 231 -7.20 22.80 -11.23
CA VAL A 231 -8.01 22.62 -10.01
C VAL A 231 -7.43 23.42 -8.85
N THR A 232 -8.19 24.39 -8.35
CA THR A 232 -7.80 25.22 -7.19
C THR A 232 -7.94 24.45 -5.87
N LYS A 233 -9.00 23.65 -5.72
CA LYS A 233 -9.27 22.78 -4.56
C LYS A 233 -9.72 21.41 -5.03
N VAL A 234 -9.10 20.35 -4.51
CA VAL A 234 -9.49 18.97 -4.81
C VAL A 234 -10.81 18.66 -4.10
N SER A 235 -11.84 18.33 -4.87
CA SER A 235 -13.17 17.91 -4.42
C SER A 235 -13.16 16.45 -3.94
N GLU A 236 -14.25 16.02 -3.28
CA GLU A 236 -14.38 14.66 -2.75
C GLU A 236 -14.31 13.58 -3.84
N GLU A 237 -14.70 13.89 -5.07
CA GLU A 237 -14.74 12.95 -6.20
C GLU A 237 -13.35 12.46 -6.65
N TYR A 238 -12.31 13.23 -6.34
CA TYR A 238 -10.92 12.87 -6.62
C TYR A 238 -10.29 12.04 -5.52
N LYS A 239 -11.02 11.77 -4.43
CA LYS A 239 -10.53 10.92 -3.35
C LYS A 239 -10.84 9.48 -3.69
N LEU A 240 -9.87 8.60 -3.46
CA LEU A 240 -9.99 7.19 -3.80
C LEU A 240 -11.18 6.55 -3.09
N LYS A 241 -11.37 6.80 -1.78
CA LYS A 241 -12.44 6.16 -1.00
C LYS A 241 -13.86 6.45 -1.54
N PRO A 242 -14.28 7.72 -1.73
CA PRO A 242 -15.54 8.03 -2.40
C PRO A 242 -15.69 7.38 -3.78
N MET A 243 -14.61 7.36 -4.58
CA MET A 243 -14.64 6.71 -5.89
C MET A 243 -14.87 5.19 -5.77
N LEU A 244 -14.14 4.48 -4.90
CA LEU A 244 -14.35 3.04 -4.72
C LEU A 244 -15.78 2.70 -4.28
N ASN A 245 -16.40 3.57 -3.49
CA ASN A 245 -17.78 3.38 -3.05
C ASN A 245 -18.79 3.39 -4.21
N THR A 246 -18.54 4.11 -5.31
CA THR A 246 -19.45 4.09 -6.48
C THR A 246 -19.41 2.74 -7.18
N TYR A 247 -18.24 2.12 -7.30
CA TYR A 247 -18.08 0.79 -7.87
C TYR A 247 -18.67 -0.31 -6.98
N PHE A 248 -18.46 -0.23 -5.65
CA PHE A 248 -19.11 -1.15 -4.72
C PHE A 248 -20.63 -1.01 -4.75
N PHE A 249 -21.15 0.20 -4.93
CA PHE A 249 -22.58 0.41 -5.09
C PHE A 249 -23.12 -0.30 -6.34
N ALA A 250 -22.46 -0.14 -7.49
CA ALA A 250 -22.83 -0.84 -8.73
C ALA A 250 -22.78 -2.37 -8.58
N PHE A 251 -21.74 -2.89 -7.93
CA PHE A 251 -21.61 -4.33 -7.63
C PHE A 251 -22.76 -4.84 -6.73
N ASN A 252 -23.08 -4.12 -5.66
CA ASN A 252 -24.17 -4.48 -4.77
C ASN A 252 -25.53 -4.39 -5.47
N GLN A 253 -25.74 -3.38 -6.31
CA GLN A 253 -26.96 -3.21 -7.10
C GLN A 253 -27.17 -4.39 -8.06
N LEU A 254 -26.14 -4.83 -8.77
CA LEU A 254 -26.20 -5.99 -9.65
C LEU A 254 -26.57 -7.27 -8.86
N ASN A 255 -25.95 -7.49 -7.70
CA ASN A 255 -26.26 -8.65 -6.86
C ASN A 255 -27.70 -8.61 -6.32
N GLU A 256 -28.22 -7.44 -5.99
CA GLU A 256 -29.64 -7.28 -5.63
C GLU A 256 -30.58 -7.61 -6.79
N ILE A 257 -30.28 -7.16 -8.01
CA ILE A 257 -31.07 -7.46 -9.21
C ILE A 257 -31.12 -8.98 -9.41
N LYS A 258 -29.95 -9.64 -9.43
CA LYS A 258 -29.85 -11.11 -9.55
C LYS A 258 -30.62 -11.84 -8.47
N PHE A 259 -30.54 -11.38 -7.22
CA PHE A 259 -31.26 -11.99 -6.12
C PHE A 259 -32.78 -11.87 -6.27
N LYS A 260 -33.27 -10.70 -6.71
CA LYS A 260 -34.69 -10.45 -6.98
C LYS A 260 -35.19 -11.29 -8.16
N GLU A 261 -34.44 -11.36 -9.25
CA GLU A 261 -34.73 -12.21 -10.41
C GLU A 261 -34.71 -13.70 -10.08
N GLY A 262 -33.76 -14.15 -9.26
CA GLY A 262 -33.69 -15.51 -8.75
C GLY A 262 -34.89 -15.87 -7.86
N LYS A 263 -35.43 -14.92 -7.09
CA LYS A 263 -36.67 -15.09 -6.33
C LYS A 263 -37.91 -15.11 -7.23
N LEU A 264 -37.96 -14.31 -8.29
CA LEU A 264 -39.06 -14.31 -9.26
C LEU A 264 -39.11 -15.61 -10.07
N ARG A 265 -37.95 -16.11 -10.52
CA ARG A 265 -37.84 -17.43 -11.16
C ARG A 265 -38.30 -18.57 -10.25
N LYS A 266 -38.00 -18.53 -8.95
CA LYS A 266 -38.50 -19.53 -7.98
C LYS A 266 -40.00 -19.44 -7.70
N LYS A 267 -40.64 -18.29 -7.95
CA LYS A 267 -42.09 -18.11 -7.79
C LYS A 267 -42.91 -18.51 -9.02
N SER A 268 -42.35 -18.48 -10.23
CA SER A 268 -43.07 -18.87 -11.45
C SER A 268 -43.13 -20.39 -11.70
N TRP A 269 -42.49 -21.19 -10.85
CA TRP A 269 -42.46 -22.66 -10.89
C TRP A 269 -43.29 -23.30 -9.76
N ARG A 270 -44.26 -22.56 -9.20
CA ARG A 270 -45.23 -23.06 -8.23
C ARG A 270 -46.65 -22.85 -8.73
#